data_AF-A0A0P9F1U3-F1
#
_entry.id   AF-A0A0P9F1U3-F1
#
_cell.length_a   1.000
_cell.length_b   1.000
_cell.length_c   1.000
_cell.angle_alpha   90.00
_cell.angle_beta   90.00
_cell.angle_gamma   90.00
#
_symmetry.space_group_name_H-M   'P 1'
#
loop_
_entity.id
_entity.type
_entity.pdbx_description
1 polymer ?
#
loop_
_entity_poly.entity_id
_entity_poly.type
_entity_poly.pdbx_seq_one_letter_code
_entity_poly.pdbx_strand_id
1 'polypeptide(L)' 'MNREFWQSVVDADGALPEGHSAAGLAPELLGYLGSPDPWLRDDVAFEVLAAWIVRDNLFPPAELRAIGDKLAANLQ' A
#
# COMPACT_ATOMS: atom_id res chain seq x y z
N MET A 1 7.17 6.76 -6.24
CA MET A 1 7.07 7.99 -5.43
C MET A 1 8.32 8.17 -4.56
N ASN A 2 8.59 9.37 -4.05
CA ASN A 2 9.77 9.64 -3.22
C ASN A 2 9.45 9.54 -1.71
N ARG A 3 10.48 9.70 -0.87
CA ARG A 3 10.34 9.61 0.59
C ARG A 3 9.38 10.65 1.16
N GLU A 4 9.49 11.90 0.72
CA GLU A 4 8.66 13.02 1.21
C GLU A 4 7.17 12.79 0.92
N PHE A 5 6.85 12.27 -0.26
CA PHE A 5 5.50 11.89 -0.62
C PHE A 5 4.96 10.85 0.36
N TRP A 6 5.66 9.72 0.55
CA TRP A 6 5.17 8.67 1.43
C TRP A 6 5.12 9.09 2.90
N GLN A 7 6.06 9.93 3.34
CA GLN A 7 6.01 10.51 4.68
C GLN A 7 4.73 11.35 4.86
N SER A 8 4.32 12.13 3.86
CA SER A 8 3.06 12.90 3.95
C SER A 8 1.82 12.01 4.06
N VAL A 9 1.83 10.82 3.43
CA VAL A 9 0.73 9.85 3.53
C VAL A 9 0.69 9.23 4.92
N VAL A 10 1.85 8.85 5.46
CA VAL A 10 1.98 8.28 6.81
C VAL A 10 1.59 9.31 7.88
N ASP A 11 2.07 10.55 7.76
CA ASP A 11 1.73 11.65 8.67
C ASP A 11 0.23 11.97 8.66
N ALA A 12 -0.44 11.70 7.53
CA ALA A 12 -1.88 11.84 7.36
C ALA A 12 -2.66 10.54 7.68
N ASP A 13 -2.06 9.59 8.41
CA ASP A 13 -2.66 8.31 8.82
C ASP A 13 -3.17 7.47 7.64
N GLY A 14 -2.43 7.48 6.52
CA GLY A 14 -2.83 6.78 5.31
C GLY A 14 -3.95 7.47 4.53
N ALA A 15 -4.27 8.75 4.79
CA ALA A 15 -5.23 9.47 3.97
C ALA A 15 -4.77 9.50 2.49
N LEU A 16 -5.71 9.24 1.58
CA LEU A 16 -5.42 9.20 0.16
C LEU A 16 -5.03 10.60 -0.35
N PRO A 17 -3.84 10.79 -0.94
CA PRO A 17 -3.42 12.10 -1.46
C PRO A 17 -4.33 12.59 -2.58
N GLU A 18 -4.54 13.92 -2.64
CA GLU A 18 -5.32 14.53 -3.72
C GLU A 18 -4.76 14.17 -5.10
N GLY A 19 -5.66 13.94 -6.05
CA GLY A 19 -5.31 13.56 -7.43
C GLY A 19 -4.79 12.13 -7.60
N HIS A 20 -4.68 11.33 -6.52
CA HIS A 20 -4.26 9.94 -6.56
C HIS A 20 -5.42 8.99 -6.29
N SER A 21 -5.22 7.72 -6.63
CA SER A 21 -6.14 6.63 -6.30
C SER A 21 -5.38 5.52 -5.58
N ALA A 22 -6.06 4.81 -4.67
CA ALA A 22 -5.48 3.67 -3.97
C ALA A 22 -5.00 2.61 -4.98
N ALA A 23 -5.80 2.32 -6.02
CA ALA A 23 -5.43 1.40 -7.09
C ALA A 23 -4.19 1.83 -7.89
N GLY A 24 -3.98 3.14 -8.09
CA GLY A 24 -2.80 3.67 -8.79
C GLY A 24 -1.52 3.58 -7.96
N LEU A 25 -1.63 3.71 -6.63
CA LEU A 25 -0.49 3.70 -5.71
C LEU A 25 -0.16 2.30 -5.16
N ALA A 26 -1.14 1.41 -5.08
CA ALA A 26 -1.00 0.06 -4.53
C ALA A 26 0.11 -0.78 -5.18
N PRO A 27 0.34 -0.77 -6.50
CA PRO A 27 1.41 -1.58 -7.10
C PRO A 27 2.79 -1.27 -6.55
N GLU A 28 3.07 0.00 -6.24
CA GLU A 28 4.33 0.44 -5.65
C GLU A 28 4.45 0.01 -4.19
N LEU A 29 3.40 0.23 -3.39
CA LEU A 29 3.36 -0.22 -1.99
C LEU A 29 3.53 -1.75 -1.88
N LEU A 30 2.86 -2.51 -2.74
CA LEU A 30 3.02 -3.98 -2.79
C LEU A 30 4.46 -4.39 -3.12
N GLY A 31 5.19 -3.59 -3.90
CA GLY A 31 6.60 -3.82 -4.18
C GLY A 31 7.50 -3.59 -2.96
N TYR A 32 7.12 -2.66 -2.07
CA TYR A 32 7.88 -2.36 -0.86
C TYR A 32 7.70 -3.38 0.27
N LEU A 33 6.68 -4.24 0.23
CA LEU A 33 6.51 -5.31 1.23
C LEU A 33 7.70 -6.29 1.28
N GLY A 34 8.48 -6.39 0.19
CA GLY A 34 9.74 -7.15 0.15
C GLY A 34 11.01 -6.32 0.39
N SER A 35 10.88 -5.04 0.72
CA SER A 35 12.03 -4.13 0.88
C SER A 35 12.87 -4.48 2.12
N PRO A 36 14.22 -4.39 2.03
CA PRO A 36 15.08 -4.50 3.21
C PRO A 36 15.05 -3.23 4.08
N ASP A 37 14.53 -2.11 3.56
CA ASP A 37 14.33 -0.88 4.34
C ASP A 37 13.07 -1.02 5.22
N PRO A 38 13.19 -1.04 6.56
CA PRO A 38 12.06 -1.24 7.45
C PRO A 38 11.05 -0.09 7.35
N TRP A 39 11.47 1.13 7.04
CA TRP A 39 10.55 2.26 6.89
C TRP A 39 9.65 2.07 5.67
N LEU A 40 10.21 1.61 4.54
CA LEU A 40 9.41 1.31 3.35
C LEU A 40 8.49 0.11 3.57
N ARG A 41 8.97 -0.93 4.27
CA ARG A 41 8.23 -2.18 4.45
C ARG A 41 7.10 -2.04 5.47
N ASP A 42 7.42 -1.54 6.65
CA ASP A 42 6.54 -1.57 7.81
C ASP A 42 5.73 -0.26 7.87
N ASP A 43 6.42 0.89 7.97
CA ASP A 43 5.75 2.18 8.19
C ASP A 43 4.98 2.69 6.97
N VAL A 44 5.46 2.41 5.76
CA VAL A 44 4.81 2.86 4.51
C VAL A 44 3.93 1.75 3.94
N ALA A 45 4.51 0.63 3.51
CA ALA A 45 3.77 -0.36 2.74
C ALA A 45 2.70 -1.07 3.56
N PHE A 46 3.08 -1.67 4.68
CA PHE A 46 2.16 -2.44 5.49
C PHE A 46 1.05 -1.57 6.07
N GLU A 47 1.39 -0.47 6.75
CA GLU A 47 0.40 0.41 7.39
C GLU A 47 -0.54 1.08 6.38
N VAL A 48 -0.03 1.64 5.27
CA VAL A 48 -0.89 2.32 4.28
C VAL A 48 -1.79 1.32 3.54
N LEU A 49 -1.28 0.12 3.19
CA LEU A 49 -2.13 -0.92 2.61
C LEU A 49 -3.19 -1.42 3.60
N ALA A 50 -2.84 -1.58 4.88
CA ALA A 50 -3.79 -1.97 5.92
C ALA A 50 -4.90 -0.92 6.09
N ALA A 51 -4.54 0.36 6.12
CA ALA A 51 -5.48 1.47 6.09
C ALA A 51 -6.44 1.38 4.89
N TRP A 52 -5.91 1.32 3.67
CA TRP A 52 -6.74 1.35 2.46
C TRP A 52 -7.59 0.10 2.25
N ILE A 53 -7.07 -1.08 2.62
CA ILE A 53 -7.76 -2.36 2.41
C ILE A 53 -8.75 -2.63 3.54
N VAL A 54 -8.34 -2.48 4.80
CA VAL A 54 -9.11 -2.96 5.96
C VAL A 54 -9.96 -1.85 6.57
N ARG A 55 -9.35 -0.67 6.83
CA ARG A 55 -10.04 0.44 7.49
C ARG A 55 -10.98 1.17 6.54
N ASP A 56 -10.48 1.53 5.36
CA ASP A 56 -11.16 2.43 4.44
C ASP A 56 -11.92 1.69 3.32
N ASN A 57 -11.67 0.38 3.15
CA ASN A 57 -12.34 -0.49 2.18
C ASN A 57 -12.34 0.09 0.75
N LEU A 58 -11.20 0.60 0.30
CA LEU A 58 -11.06 1.33 -0.96
C LEU A 58 -10.96 0.44 -2.21
N PHE A 59 -10.91 -0.90 -2.04
CA PHE A 59 -10.75 -1.84 -3.14
C PHE A 59 -11.99 -2.70 -3.32
N PRO A 60 -12.48 -2.89 -4.56
CA PRO A 60 -13.54 -3.85 -4.83
C PRO A 60 -13.06 -5.29 -4.63
N PRO A 61 -13.96 -6.26 -4.37
CA PRO A 61 -13.60 -7.65 -4.10
C PRO A 61 -12.77 -8.33 -5.20
N ALA A 62 -12.91 -7.92 -6.46
CA ALA A 62 -12.12 -8.46 -7.56
C ALA A 62 -10.65 -8.02 -7.48
N GLU A 63 -10.40 -6.76 -7.12
CA GLU A 63 -9.03 -6.23 -6.95
C GLU A 63 -8.36 -6.82 -5.71
N LEU A 64 -9.10 -6.98 -4.60
CA LEU A 64 -8.57 -7.64 -3.40
C LEU A 64 -8.11 -9.07 -3.68
N ARG A 65 -8.85 -9.82 -4.51
CA ARG A 65 -8.43 -11.16 -4.96
C ARG A 65 -7.13 -11.10 -5.76
N ALA A 66 -7.03 -10.18 -6.72
CA ALA A 66 -5.82 -10.01 -7.51
C ALA A 66 -4.60 -9.63 -6.66
N ILE A 67 -4.78 -8.78 -5.64
CA ILE A 67 -3.73 -8.44 -4.67
C ILE A 67 -3.32 -9.69 -3.88
N GLY A 68 -4.28 -10.45 -3.37
CA GLY A 68 -4.03 -11.70 -2.64
C GLY A 68 -3.25 -12.72 -3.47
N ASP A 69 -3.66 -12.94 -4.72
CA ASP A 69 -2.98 -13.86 -5.64
C ASP A 69 -1.52 -13.44 -5.89
N LYS A 70 -1.28 -12.13 -6.10
CA LYS A 70 0.07 -11.59 -6.27
C LYS A 70 0.94 -11.81 -5.04
N LEU A 71 0.41 -11.57 -3.84
CA LEU A 71 1.15 -11.76 -2.59
C LEU A 71 1.44 -13.25 -2.34
N ALA A 72 0.47 -14.13 -2.58
CA ALA A 72 0.64 -15.57 -2.42
C ALA A 72 1.71 -16.13 -3.36
N ALA A 73 1.79 -15.62 -4.60
CA ALA A 73 2.83 -16.02 -5.55
C ALA A 73 4.26 -15.70 -5.07
N ASN A 74 4.44 -14.71 -4.19
CA ASN A 74 5.74 -14.35 -3.63
C ASN A 74 6.21 -15.27 -2.49
N LEU A 75 5.37 -16.20 -2.04
CA LEU A 75 5.66 -17.12 -0.92
C LEU A 75 6.11 -18.52 -1.38
N GLN A 76 6.29 -18.71 -2.68
CA GLN A 76 6.69 -19.99 -3.29
C GLN A 76 8.21 -20.19 -3.29
#